data_AF-A0A8S2YNA9-F1
#
_entry.id   AF-A0A8S2YNA9-F1
#
_cell.length_a   1.000
_cell.length_b   1.000
_cell.length_c   1.000
_cell.angle_alpha   90.00
_cell.angle_beta   90.00
_cell.angle_gamma   90.00
#
_symmetry.space_group_name_H-M   'P 1'
#
loop_
_entity.id
_entity.type
_entity.pdbx_description
1 polymer ?
#
loop_
_entity_poly.entity_id
_entity_poly.type
_entity_poly.pdbx_seq_one_letter_code
_entity_poly.pdbx_strand_id
1 'polypeptide(L)'
;SDRQSQYDTRLLDKIIYFYQAPVVRFQYYLIFFVVFLILFSYVLLVDYFPLNIYHEKRSGIKDLQIPVTEIFLHICIWSLILEEIRQ
;
A
#
# COMPACT_ATOMS: atom_id res chain seq x y z
N SER A 1 -40.38 8.98 9.93
CA SER A 1 -39.03 9.27 9.42
C SER A 1 -37.95 9.25 10.51
N ASP A 2 -38.25 9.60 11.77
CA ASP A 2 -37.22 9.62 12.85
C ASP A 2 -36.71 8.25 13.32
N ARG A 3 -37.45 7.16 13.12
CA ARG A 3 -36.98 5.81 13.50
C ARG A 3 -35.91 5.25 12.56
N GLN A 4 -35.77 5.81 11.36
CA GLN A 4 -34.85 5.29 10.34
C GLN A 4 -33.44 5.85 10.55
N SER A 5 -33.32 7.15 10.85
CA SER A 5 -32.01 7.76 11.19
C SER A 5 -31.38 7.18 12.46
N GLN A 6 -32.20 6.75 13.42
CA GLN A 6 -31.75 6.12 14.66
C GLN A 6 -31.28 4.66 14.48
N TYR A 7 -31.74 3.98 13.43
CA TYR A 7 -31.29 2.62 13.08
C TYR A 7 -29.99 2.66 12.28
N ASP A 8 -29.86 3.65 11.37
CA ASP A 8 -28.66 3.85 10.55
C ASP A 8 -27.43 4.22 11.39
N THR A 9 -27.60 5.10 12.39
CA THR A 9 -26.54 5.40 13.38
C THR A 9 -26.09 4.15 14.13
N ARG A 10 -27.03 3.28 14.49
CA ARG A 10 -26.75 2.04 15.23
C ARG A 10 -26.03 0.98 14.39
N LEU A 11 -26.14 1.02 13.07
CA LEU A 11 -25.37 0.15 12.16
C LEU A 11 -23.96 0.68 11.94
N LEU A 12 -23.80 1.99 11.73
CA LEU A 12 -22.49 2.63 11.60
C LEU A 12 -21.62 2.40 12.83
N ASP A 13 -22.18 2.56 14.03
CA ASP A 13 -21.45 2.29 15.28
C ASP A 13 -20.95 0.84 15.33
N LYS A 14 -21.80 -0.12 14.97
CA LYS A 14 -21.41 -1.55 14.94
C LYS A 14 -20.29 -1.82 13.95
N ILE A 15 -20.31 -1.16 12.79
CA ILE A 15 -19.23 -1.26 11.79
C ILE A 15 -17.95 -0.70 12.39
N ILE A 16 -17.98 0.48 12.99
CA ILE A 16 -16.80 1.09 13.63
C ILE A 16 -16.21 0.15 14.69
N TYR A 17 -17.04 -0.41 15.58
CA TYR A 17 -16.58 -1.39 16.57
C TYR A 17 -15.97 -2.64 15.96
N PHE A 18 -16.54 -3.14 14.86
CA PHE A 18 -15.98 -4.28 14.14
C PHE A 18 -14.58 -3.99 13.58
N TYR A 19 -14.40 -2.85 12.91
CA TYR A 19 -13.09 -2.44 12.36
C TYR A 19 -12.07 -2.07 13.44
N GLN A 20 -12.51 -1.70 14.64
CA GLN A 20 -11.64 -1.49 15.79
C GLN A 20 -11.16 -2.79 16.45
N ALA A 21 -11.81 -3.93 16.17
CA ALA A 21 -11.44 -5.20 16.75
C ALA A 21 -9.99 -5.61 16.37
N PRO A 22 -9.19 -6.13 17.32
CA PRO A 22 -7.79 -6.44 17.08
C PRO A 22 -7.59 -7.52 16.01
N VAL A 23 -8.51 -8.49 15.94
CA VAL A 23 -8.49 -9.55 14.91
C VAL A 23 -8.66 -8.97 13.51
N VAL A 24 -9.58 -8.01 13.36
CA VAL A 24 -9.86 -7.37 12.08
C VAL A 24 -8.67 -6.50 11.66
N ARG A 25 -8.08 -5.74 12.59
CA ARG A 25 -6.83 -5.00 12.34
C ARG A 25 -5.69 -5.93 11.89
N PHE A 26 -5.48 -7.06 12.58
CA PHE A 26 -4.49 -8.05 12.18
C PHE A 26 -4.71 -8.58 10.76
N GLN A 27 -5.97 -8.89 10.41
CA GLN A 27 -6.32 -9.32 9.05
C GLN A 27 -6.00 -8.25 8.00
N TYR A 28 -6.28 -6.97 8.28
CA TYR A 28 -5.90 -5.87 7.38
C TYR A 28 -4.39 -5.83 7.12
N TYR A 29 -3.58 -5.93 8.17
CA TYR A 29 -2.12 -5.96 8.03
C TYR A 29 -1.62 -7.18 7.26
N LEU A 30 -2.20 -8.36 7.51
CA LEU A 30 -1.85 -9.58 6.79
C LEU A 30 -2.15 -9.44 5.29
N ILE A 31 -3.35 -8.97 4.94
CA ILE A 31 -3.75 -8.76 3.54
C ILE A 31 -2.84 -7.72 2.88
N PHE A 32 -2.59 -6.59 3.55
CA PHE A 32 -1.68 -5.56 3.06
C PHE A 32 -0.28 -6.13 2.80
N PHE A 33 0.27 -6.90 3.73
CA PHE A 33 1.59 -7.51 3.60
C PHE A 33 1.67 -8.49 2.43
N VAL A 34 0.65 -9.34 2.24
CA VAL A 34 0.59 -10.26 1.08
C VAL A 34 0.54 -9.49 -0.23
N VAL A 35 -0.30 -8.44 -0.32
CA VAL A 35 -0.39 -7.59 -1.52
C VAL A 35 0.94 -6.87 -1.79
N PHE A 36 1.59 -6.36 -0.73
CA PHE A 36 2.90 -5.75 -0.82
C PHE A 36 3.95 -6.74 -1.37
N LEU A 37 3.99 -7.97 -0.90
CA LEU A 37 4.91 -8.99 -1.40
C LEU A 37 4.69 -9.31 -2.88
N ILE A 38 3.43 -9.38 -3.31
CA ILE A 38 3.09 -9.58 -4.72
C ILE A 38 3.57 -8.39 -5.56
N LEU A 39 3.29 -7.15 -5.13
CA LEU A 39 3.75 -5.94 -5.81
C LEU A 39 5.29 -5.88 -5.88
N PHE A 40 5.97 -6.14 -4.77
CA PHE A 40 7.42 -6.16 -4.69
C PHE A 40 8.03 -7.22 -5.62
N SER A 41 7.48 -8.43 -5.62
CA SER A 41 7.91 -9.51 -6.51
C SER A 41 7.69 -9.16 -7.98
N TYR A 42 6.54 -8.57 -8.30
CA TYR A 42 6.23 -8.12 -9.65
C TYR A 42 7.22 -7.05 -10.12
N VAL A 43 7.47 -6.03 -9.30
CA VAL A 43 8.45 -4.98 -9.62
C VAL A 43 9.83 -5.60 -9.82
N LEU A 44 10.27 -6.51 -8.95
CA LEU A 44 11.58 -7.16 -9.09
C LEU A 44 11.73 -8.04 -10.34
N LEU A 45 10.68 -8.78 -10.71
CA LEU A 45 10.75 -9.78 -11.78
C LEU A 45 10.44 -9.21 -13.16
N VAL A 46 9.58 -8.19 -13.24
CA VAL A 46 9.02 -7.69 -14.51
C VAL A 46 9.49 -6.28 -14.80
N ASP A 47 9.39 -5.38 -13.81
CA ASP A 47 9.63 -3.94 -14.02
C ASP A 47 11.03 -3.49 -13.57
N TYR A 48 11.85 -4.37 -13.00
CA TYR A 48 13.16 -4.02 -12.48
C TYR A 48 14.12 -3.74 -13.63
N PHE A 49 14.18 -2.46 -14.02
CA PHE A 49 15.23 -1.98 -14.90
C PHE A 49 16.58 -2.12 -14.18
N PRO A 50 17.53 -2.91 -14.71
CA PRO A 50 18.83 -3.04 -14.08
C PRO A 50 19.48 -1.66 -14.00
N LEU A 51 19.74 -1.21 -12.77
CA LEU A 51 20.46 0.02 -12.43
C LEU A 51 21.82 0.14 -13.16
N ASN A 52 22.33 -0.95 -13.73
CA ASN A 52 23.55 -0.99 -14.52
C ASN A 52 23.51 -0.12 -15.80
N ILE A 53 22.32 0.20 -16.33
CA ILE A 53 22.18 1.11 -17.50
C ILE A 53 22.35 2.59 -17.10
N TYR A 54 22.11 2.93 -15.83
CA TYR A 54 22.27 4.31 -15.34
C TYR A 54 23.73 4.74 -15.21
N HIS A 55 24.64 3.78 -15.04
CA HIS A 55 26.07 4.08 -14.98
C HIS A 55 26.74 4.13 -16.37
N GLU A 56 26.21 3.42 -17.38
CA GLU A 56 26.89 3.31 -18.67
C GLU A 56 26.43 4.32 -19.74
N LYS A 57 25.28 4.98 -19.60
CA LYS A 57 24.81 6.00 -20.57
C LYS A 57 24.21 7.24 -19.91
N ARG A 58 25.05 8.05 -19.28
CA ARG A 58 24.69 9.43 -18.86
C ARG A 58 24.46 10.41 -20.03
N SER A 59 24.54 9.96 -21.28
CA SER A 59 24.32 10.80 -22.47
C SER A 59 23.12 10.31 -23.29
N GLY A 60 21.91 10.76 -22.96
CA GLY A 60 20.88 10.94 -23.98
C GLY A 60 19.49 10.34 -23.76
N ILE A 61 19.23 9.57 -22.70
CA ILE A 61 17.87 9.08 -22.43
C ILE A 61 17.22 10.03 -21.41
N LYS A 62 16.59 11.09 -21.91
CA LYS A 62 15.91 12.13 -21.11
C LYS A 62 14.53 11.72 -20.59
N ASP A 63 14.01 10.54 -20.96
CA ASP A 63 12.66 10.09 -20.59
C ASP A 63 12.67 8.63 -20.15
N LEU A 64 13.38 8.33 -19.07
CA LEU A 64 13.18 7.04 -18.41
C LEU A 64 11.91 7.14 -17.57
N GLN A 65 10.78 6.76 -18.15
CA GLN A 65 9.49 6.73 -17.46
C GLN A 65 9.57 5.69 -16.35
N ILE A 66 9.61 6.17 -15.10
CA ILE A 66 9.51 5.32 -13.92
C ILE A 66 8.15 4.62 -13.97
N PRO A 67 8.10 3.28 -13.96
CA PRO A 67 6.84 2.57 -13.98
C PRO A 67 6.04 2.90 -12.72
N VAL A 68 4.73 3.11 -12.91
CA VAL A 68 3.81 3.52 -11.83
C VAL A 68 3.82 2.53 -10.66
N THR A 69 4.07 1.25 -10.94
CA THR A 69 4.23 0.16 -9.97
C THR A 69 5.40 0.37 -9.01
N GLU A 70 6.52 0.93 -9.47
CA GLU A 70 7.67 1.28 -8.64
C GLU A 70 7.34 2.45 -7.70
N ILE A 71 6.58 3.43 -8.18
CA ILE A 71 6.10 4.55 -7.36
C ILE A 71 5.18 4.02 -6.25
N PHE A 72 4.22 3.15 -6.57
CA PHE A 72 3.36 2.51 -5.57
C PHE A 72 4.17 1.71 -4.56
N LEU A 73 5.19 0.97 -5.01
CA LEU A 73 6.06 0.22 -4.13
C LEU A 73 6.80 1.14 -3.15
N HIS A 74 7.32 2.27 -3.61
CA HIS A 74 7.99 3.25 -2.75
C HIS A 74 7.04 3.86 -1.71
N ILE A 75 5.78 4.13 -2.07
CA ILE A 75 4.75 4.58 -1.13
C ILE A 75 4.50 3.52 -0.05
N CYS A 76 4.37 2.25 -0.45
CA CYS A 76 4.19 1.14 0.51
C CYS A 76 5.40 1.02 1.47
N ILE A 77 6.62 1.07 0.96
CA ILE A 77 7.84 1.02 1.78
C ILE A 77 7.86 2.20 2.76
N TRP A 78 7.54 3.40 2.30
CA TRP A 78 7.49 4.59 3.15
C TRP A 78 6.45 4.44 4.27
N SER A 79 5.26 3.91 3.97
CA SER A 79 4.24 3.66 5.00
C SER A 79 4.70 2.68 6.09
N LEU A 80 5.44 1.62 5.69
CA LEU A 80 6.01 0.65 6.64
C LEU A 80 7.08 1.30 7.53
N ILE A 81 7.96 2.13 6.95
CA ILE A 81 8.98 2.85 7.72
C ILE A 81 8.34 3.80 8.74
N LEU A 82 7.31 4.56 8.33
CA LEU A 82 6.59 5.45 9.25
C LEU A 82 5.92 4.67 10.39
N GLU A 83 5.41 3.47 10.09
CA GLU A 83 4.81 2.62 11.11
C GLU A 83 5.85 2.08 12.10
N GLU A 84 7.03 1.67 11.63
CA GLU A 84 8.16 1.27 12.48
C GLU A 84 8.70 2.43 13.33
N ILE A 85 8.74 3.66 12.80
CA ILE A 85 9.14 4.85 13.58
C ILE A 85 8.13 5.18 14.68
N ARG A 86 6.84 4.90 14.44
CA ARG A 86 5.76 5.17 15.40
C ARG A 86 5.73 4.15 16.54
N GLN A 87 6.16 2.91 16.28
CA GLN A 87 6.22 1.83 17.27
C GLN A 87 7.32 2.06 18.30
#